data_AF-A0A1M5X2C6-F1
#
_entry.id   AF-A0A1M5X2C6-F1
#
_cell.length_a   1.000
_cell.length_b   1.000
_cell.length_c   1.000
_cell.angle_alpha   90.00
_cell.angle_beta   90.00
_cell.angle_gamma   90.00
#
_symmetry.space_group_name_H-M   'P 1'
#
loop_
_entity.id
_entity.type
_entity.pdbx_description
1 polymer ?
#
loop_
_entity_poly.entity_id
_entity_poly.type
_entity_poly.pdbx_seq_one_letter_code
_entity_poly.pdbx_strand_id
1 'polypeptide(L)'
;MEKIKDIDRGNLLTFTNTDNKYNIILCTSTNKTVSPHSYTFSLLDYNDIQKPTIETVKNLDFFGVGNMTKTNLYNYSDQDLINMWEYHPEIKPCLLGTYALIIWRKDFMKFRDNLEFIGNLDILINLDKNGNGGVNASSWDFLQKFFNGEIITAMNERNQEKFKLKAVIKSS
;
A
#
# COMPACT_ATOMS: atom_id res chain seq x y z
N MET A 1 -22.68 8.97 0.42
CA MET A 1 -21.42 8.46 0.98
C MET A 1 -20.88 9.45 1.99
N GLU A 2 -20.45 8.99 3.17
CA GLU A 2 -19.78 9.86 4.12
C GLU A 2 -18.39 10.22 3.58
N LYS A 3 -18.04 11.51 3.61
CA LYS A 3 -16.72 11.97 3.16
C LYS A 3 -15.64 11.44 4.09
N ILE A 4 -14.56 10.91 3.54
CA ILE A 4 -13.39 10.51 4.31
C ILE A 4 -12.77 11.75 4.97
N LYS A 5 -12.83 11.83 6.30
CA LYS A 5 -12.37 12.99 7.08
C LYS A 5 -10.90 12.90 7.45
N ASP A 6 -10.42 11.68 7.67
CA ASP A 6 -9.03 11.37 7.99
C ASP A 6 -8.68 9.97 7.51
N ILE A 7 -7.37 9.68 7.45
CA ILE A 7 -6.80 8.38 7.07
C ILE A 7 -5.85 7.94 8.17
N ASP A 8 -5.97 6.68 8.58
CA ASP A 8 -5.08 6.02 9.53
C ASP A 8 -4.38 4.81 8.88
N ARG A 9 -3.26 4.40 9.49
CA ARG A 9 -2.54 3.20 9.05
C ARG A 9 -3.48 2.00 9.08
N GLY A 10 -3.38 1.16 8.05
CA GLY A 10 -4.22 0.00 7.85
C GLY A 10 -5.52 0.30 7.12
N ASN A 11 -5.93 1.57 6.94
CA ASN A 11 -7.14 1.89 6.18
C ASN A 11 -6.99 1.45 4.72
N LEU A 12 -8.03 0.78 4.24
CA LEU A 12 -8.19 0.36 2.87
C LEU A 12 -9.16 1.30 2.17
N LEU A 13 -8.69 1.88 1.07
CA LEU A 13 -9.50 2.70 0.18
C LEU A 13 -9.62 2.02 -1.17
N THR A 14 -10.79 2.12 -1.78
CA THR A 14 -11.04 1.68 -3.14
C THR A 14 -11.54 2.81 -4.01
N PHE A 15 -11.35 2.67 -5.31
CA PHE A 15 -11.90 3.55 -6.32
C PHE A 15 -11.98 2.83 -7.66
N THR A 16 -12.77 3.36 -8.59
CA THR A 16 -12.84 2.86 -9.96
C THR A 16 -11.87 3.61 -10.87
N ASN A 17 -11.16 2.89 -11.74
CA ASN A 17 -10.41 3.49 -12.85
C ASN A 17 -11.34 3.85 -14.02
N THR A 18 -10.77 4.38 -15.11
CA THR A 18 -11.51 4.78 -16.32
C THR A 18 -12.20 3.62 -17.02
N ASP A 19 -11.76 2.38 -16.76
CA ASP A 19 -12.35 1.15 -17.29
C ASP A 19 -13.46 0.59 -16.39
N ASN A 20 -13.90 1.36 -15.38
CA ASN A 20 -14.88 0.97 -14.36
C ASN A 20 -14.48 -0.26 -13.53
N LYS A 21 -13.18 -0.49 -13.36
CA LYS A 21 -12.64 -1.54 -12.49
C LYS A 21 -12.17 -0.95 -11.17
N TYR A 22 -12.50 -1.60 -10.08
CA TYR A 22 -12.06 -1.29 -8.74
C TYR A 22 -10.57 -1.57 -8.57
N ASN A 23 -9.90 -0.62 -7.94
CA ASN A 23 -8.51 -0.66 -7.51
C ASN A 23 -8.46 -0.42 -6.00
N ILE A 24 -7.38 -0.84 -5.35
CA ILE A 24 -7.25 -0.77 -3.89
C ILE A 24 -5.90 -0.20 -3.49
N ILE A 25 -5.92 0.73 -2.53
CA ILE A 25 -4.74 1.25 -1.86
C ILE A 25 -4.86 1.05 -0.36
N LEU A 26 -3.76 0.62 0.27
CA LEU A 26 -3.66 0.34 1.69
C LEU A 26 -2.76 1.36 2.37
N CYS A 27 -3.26 2.14 3.34
CA CYS A 27 -2.44 3.12 4.03
C CYS A 27 -1.40 2.42 4.93
N THR A 28 -0.11 2.59 4.64
CA THR A 28 1.01 1.99 5.41
C THR A 28 1.59 2.95 6.44
N SER A 29 1.52 4.25 6.20
CA SER A 29 1.95 5.26 7.17
C SER A 29 1.21 6.58 6.99
N THR A 30 1.13 7.34 8.09
CA THR A 30 0.58 8.69 8.10
C THR A 30 1.60 9.62 8.74
N ASN A 31 1.83 10.77 8.12
CA ASN A 31 2.62 11.85 8.69
C ASN A 31 1.66 13.01 9.01
N LYS A 32 1.30 13.14 10.29
CA LYS A 32 0.32 14.13 10.78
C LYS A 32 0.90 15.10 11.82
N THR A 33 2.15 14.91 12.24
CA THR A 33 2.73 15.64 13.39
C THR A 33 3.24 17.02 13.02
N VAL A 34 3.79 17.19 11.80
CA VAL A 34 4.29 18.47 11.30
C VAL A 34 3.91 18.64 9.85
N SER A 35 3.46 19.84 9.48
CA SER A 35 3.22 20.18 8.08
C SER A 35 4.53 20.08 7.29
N PRO A 36 4.51 19.47 6.09
CA PRO A 36 3.33 19.04 5.35
C PRO A 36 2.84 17.64 5.73
N HIS A 37 1.52 17.50 5.91
CA HIS A 37 0.91 16.19 6.18
C HIS A 37 0.83 15.34 4.92
N SER A 38 1.11 14.05 5.06
CA SER A 38 1.03 13.08 3.95
C SER A 38 0.58 11.72 4.44
N TYR A 39 0.10 10.93 3.49
CA TYR A 39 -0.30 9.55 3.66
C TYR A 39 0.51 8.71 2.68
N THR A 40 1.11 7.63 3.16
CA THR A 40 1.77 6.64 2.31
C THR A 40 0.84 5.46 2.16
N PHE A 41 0.65 5.04 0.92
CA PHE A 41 -0.14 3.87 0.58
C PHE A 41 0.72 2.82 -0.11
N SER A 42 0.41 1.56 0.15
CA SER A 42 0.82 0.42 -0.66
C SER A 42 -0.19 0.19 -1.77
N LEU A 43 0.31 -0.24 -2.92
CA LEU A 43 -0.46 -0.62 -4.10
C LEU A 43 -0.81 -2.11 -4.00
N LEU A 44 -2.10 -2.44 -3.98
CA LEU A 44 -2.54 -3.83 -4.05
C LEU A 44 -2.79 -4.24 -5.49
N ASP A 45 -2.47 -5.49 -5.82
CA ASP A 45 -2.70 -6.09 -7.13
C ASP A 45 -4.18 -6.46 -7.30
N TYR A 46 -5.02 -5.45 -7.50
CA TYR A 46 -6.45 -5.60 -7.71
C TYR A 46 -6.96 -4.67 -8.80
N ASN A 47 -7.60 -5.25 -9.81
CA ASN A 47 -8.18 -4.54 -10.94
C ASN A 47 -9.36 -5.34 -11.50
N ASP A 48 -10.52 -5.24 -10.85
CA ASP A 48 -11.70 -6.07 -11.12
C ASP A 48 -12.99 -5.24 -11.17
N ILE A 49 -14.00 -5.69 -11.90
CA ILE A 49 -15.33 -5.08 -11.93
C ILE A 49 -16.09 -5.30 -10.61
N GLN A 50 -15.74 -6.34 -9.85
CA GLN A 50 -16.37 -6.62 -8.57
C GLN A 50 -15.84 -5.66 -7.50
N LYS A 51 -16.74 -5.13 -6.66
CA LYS A 51 -16.32 -4.32 -5.51
C LYS A 51 -15.60 -5.21 -4.48
N PRO A 52 -14.42 -4.82 -3.98
CA PRO A 52 -13.65 -5.65 -3.07
C PRO A 52 -14.27 -5.75 -1.68
N THR A 53 -14.07 -6.89 -1.05
CA THR A 53 -14.37 -7.13 0.37
C THR A 53 -13.08 -7.27 1.17
N ILE A 54 -13.14 -7.14 2.50
CA ILE A 54 -11.97 -7.35 3.37
C ILE A 54 -11.41 -8.76 3.23
N GLU A 55 -12.26 -9.77 3.05
CA GLU A 55 -11.83 -11.15 2.86
C GLU A 55 -11.08 -11.34 1.54
N THR A 56 -11.57 -10.73 0.45
CA THR A 56 -10.87 -10.69 -0.83
C THR A 56 -9.52 -10.01 -0.67
N VAL A 57 -9.48 -8.86 0.00
CA VAL A 57 -8.24 -8.07 0.18
C VAL A 57 -7.14 -8.84 0.89
N LYS A 58 -7.48 -9.61 1.94
CA LYS A 58 -6.50 -10.40 2.70
C LYS A 58 -5.76 -11.44 1.84
N ASN A 59 -6.31 -11.83 0.69
CA ASN A 59 -5.71 -12.82 -0.20
C ASN A 59 -4.98 -12.20 -1.40
N LEU A 60 -4.93 -10.86 -1.49
CA LEU A 60 -4.25 -10.16 -2.56
C LEU A 60 -2.73 -10.12 -2.36
N ASP A 61 -2.07 -9.74 -3.45
CA ASP A 61 -0.67 -9.35 -3.42
C ASP A 61 -0.54 -7.82 -3.35
N PHE A 62 0.60 -7.35 -2.89
CA PHE A 62 1.01 -5.95 -2.95
C PHE A 62 2.34 -5.83 -3.67
N PHE A 63 2.59 -4.65 -4.25
CA PHE A 63 3.87 -4.36 -4.88
C PHE A 63 4.91 -3.89 -3.87
N GLY A 64 6.09 -4.50 -3.88
CA GLY A 64 7.14 -4.23 -2.92
C GLY A 64 8.49 -4.85 -3.27
N VAL A 65 9.35 -4.97 -2.28
CA VAL A 65 10.70 -5.55 -2.41
C VAL A 65 11.10 -6.28 -1.12
N GLY A 66 11.94 -7.30 -1.24
CA GLY A 66 12.72 -7.83 -0.13
C GLY A 66 14.05 -7.06 0.00
N ASN A 67 14.23 -6.30 1.09
CA ASN A 67 15.42 -5.48 1.31
C ASN A 67 16.11 -5.82 2.64
N MET A 68 17.45 -5.79 2.66
CA MET A 68 18.19 -5.86 3.92
C MET A 68 18.31 -4.46 4.52
N THR A 69 17.67 -4.22 5.66
CA THR A 69 17.90 -2.99 6.42
C THR A 69 19.32 -2.98 6.99
N LYS A 70 20.08 -1.93 6.67
CA LYS A 70 21.45 -1.74 7.17
C LYS A 70 21.54 -1.33 8.64
N THR A 71 20.41 -1.01 9.26
CA THR A 71 20.33 -0.44 10.62
C THR A 71 19.09 -0.97 11.33
N ASN A 72 19.21 -1.36 12.59
CA ASN A 72 18.11 -1.89 13.44
C ASN A 72 16.95 -0.91 13.71
N LEU A 73 16.85 0.20 12.98
CA LEU A 73 15.88 1.28 13.19
C LEU A 73 14.45 0.90 12.78
N TYR A 74 14.28 0.01 11.78
CA TYR A 74 12.98 -0.32 11.20
C TYR A 74 12.71 -1.83 11.09
N ASN A 75 13.37 -2.62 11.94
CA ASN A 75 13.20 -4.07 11.95
C ASN A 75 11.81 -4.48 12.44
N TYR A 76 11.34 -5.63 11.96
CA TYR A 76 10.18 -6.33 12.49
C TYR A 76 10.57 -7.22 13.67
N SER A 77 9.58 -7.68 14.45
CA SER A 77 9.83 -8.68 15.48
C SER A 77 10.22 -10.03 14.85
N ASP A 78 10.94 -10.89 15.58
CA ASP A 78 11.31 -12.22 15.07
C ASP A 78 10.09 -13.03 14.64
N GLN A 79 8.96 -12.91 15.36
CA GLN A 79 7.71 -13.58 14.99
C GLN A 79 7.13 -13.06 13.67
N ASP A 80 7.16 -11.74 13.45
CA ASP A 80 6.71 -11.14 12.20
C ASP A 80 7.61 -11.58 11.02
N LEU A 81 8.92 -11.71 11.25
CA LEU A 81 9.86 -12.22 10.25
C LEU A 81 9.62 -13.69 9.91
N ILE A 82 9.36 -14.52 10.93
CA ILE A 82 9.01 -15.93 10.72
C ILE A 82 7.74 -16.03 9.87
N ASN A 83 6.68 -15.29 10.23
CA ASN A 83 5.43 -15.28 9.47
C ASN A 83 5.65 -14.80 8.04
N MET A 84 6.44 -13.75 7.85
CA MET A 84 6.78 -13.22 6.53
C MET A 84 7.49 -14.26 5.66
N TRP A 85 8.51 -14.93 6.20
CA TRP A 85 9.28 -15.94 5.48
C TRP A 85 8.54 -17.28 5.32
N GLU A 86 7.46 -17.52 6.05
CA GLU A 86 6.56 -18.65 5.79
C GLU A 86 5.84 -18.46 4.44
N TYR A 87 5.39 -17.24 4.14
CA TYR A 87 4.77 -16.92 2.85
C TYR A 87 5.81 -16.70 1.74
N HIS A 88 6.98 -16.17 2.08
CA HIS A 88 8.04 -15.78 1.15
C HIS A 88 9.41 -16.27 1.61
N PRO A 89 9.71 -17.58 1.56
CA PRO A 89 11.01 -18.10 1.99
C PRO A 89 12.17 -17.61 1.11
N GLU A 90 11.90 -17.26 -0.15
CA GLU A 90 12.87 -16.82 -1.14
C GLU A 90 13.57 -15.50 -0.80
N ILE A 91 12.93 -14.64 0.00
CA ILE A 91 13.52 -13.34 0.37
C ILE A 91 14.45 -13.45 1.58
N LYS A 92 14.50 -14.58 2.29
CA LYS A 92 15.30 -14.69 3.52
C LYS A 92 16.79 -14.39 3.23
N PRO A 93 17.49 -13.55 4.03
CA PRO A 93 17.10 -12.96 5.31
C PRO A 93 16.57 -11.51 5.22
N CYS A 94 16.04 -11.10 4.08
CA CYS A 94 15.53 -9.75 3.85
C CYS A 94 14.18 -9.48 4.52
N LEU A 95 13.87 -8.19 4.67
CA LEU A 95 12.60 -7.65 5.15
C LEU A 95 11.72 -7.25 3.97
N LEU A 96 10.41 -7.46 4.05
CA LEU A 96 9.48 -6.89 3.08
C LEU A 96 9.28 -5.41 3.31
N GLY A 97 9.24 -4.67 2.21
CA GLY A 97 8.83 -3.27 2.16
C GLY A 97 7.91 -3.01 0.98
N THR A 98 7.03 -2.03 1.13
CA THR A 98 6.04 -1.69 0.09
C THR A 98 6.56 -0.62 -0.84
N TYR A 99 6.18 -0.69 -2.12
CA TYR A 99 6.29 0.45 -3.01
C TYR A 99 5.39 1.60 -2.52
N ALA A 100 5.95 2.80 -2.35
CA ALA A 100 5.27 3.91 -1.71
C ALA A 100 4.47 4.78 -2.71
N LEU A 101 3.15 4.77 -2.60
CA LEU A 101 2.29 5.79 -3.20
C LEU A 101 2.04 6.91 -2.18
N ILE A 102 2.72 8.04 -2.34
CA ILE A 102 2.68 9.14 -1.39
C ILE A 102 1.63 10.16 -1.85
N ILE A 103 0.62 10.39 -1.01
CA ILE A 103 -0.42 11.39 -1.26
C ILE A 103 -0.34 12.45 -0.17
N TRP A 104 -0.10 13.69 -0.58
CA TRP A 104 -0.09 14.83 0.32
C TRP A 104 -1.52 15.12 0.76
N ARG A 105 -1.73 15.48 2.02
CA ARG A 105 -3.08 15.73 2.54
C ARG A 105 -3.82 16.79 1.72
N LYS A 106 -3.13 17.87 1.32
CA LYS A 106 -3.71 18.93 0.48
C LYS A 106 -4.25 18.41 -0.85
N ASP A 107 -3.64 17.38 -1.41
CA ASP A 107 -4.01 16.80 -2.70
C ASP A 107 -5.08 15.73 -2.51
N PHE A 108 -4.93 14.87 -1.50
CA PHE A 108 -5.96 13.92 -1.07
C PHE A 108 -7.33 14.60 -0.90
N MET A 109 -7.36 15.75 -0.22
CA MET A 109 -8.60 16.49 0.02
C MET A 109 -9.31 16.96 -1.25
N LYS A 110 -8.60 17.09 -2.38
CA LYS A 110 -9.19 17.49 -3.66
C LYS A 110 -9.96 16.36 -4.35
N PHE A 111 -9.56 15.10 -4.12
CA PHE A 111 -10.12 13.94 -4.82
C PHE A 111 -10.65 12.84 -3.89
N ARG A 112 -10.68 13.07 -2.57
CA ARG A 112 -11.19 12.12 -1.58
C ARG A 112 -12.63 11.65 -1.83
N ASP A 113 -13.44 12.47 -2.50
CA ASP A 113 -14.84 12.15 -2.78
C ASP A 113 -14.95 11.05 -3.87
N ASN A 114 -13.86 10.75 -4.58
CA ASN A 114 -13.74 9.67 -5.55
C ASN A 114 -13.25 8.35 -4.92
N LEU A 115 -12.91 8.38 -3.62
CA LEU A 115 -12.40 7.24 -2.87
C LEU A 115 -13.47 6.76 -1.89
N GLU A 116 -13.53 5.45 -1.71
CA GLU A 116 -14.41 4.80 -0.74
C GLU A 116 -13.61 4.04 0.30
N PHE A 117 -13.94 4.22 1.57
CA PHE A 117 -13.38 3.41 2.65
C PHE A 117 -14.05 2.02 2.65
N ILE A 118 -13.26 0.95 2.66
CA ILE A 118 -13.76 -0.44 2.64
C ILE A 118 -13.39 -1.25 3.89
N GLY A 119 -12.58 -0.67 4.79
CA GLY A 119 -12.25 -1.27 6.08
C GLY A 119 -10.80 -1.02 6.50
N ASN A 120 -10.34 -1.75 7.50
CA ASN A 120 -9.00 -1.61 8.07
C ASN A 120 -8.36 -2.98 8.30
N LEU A 121 -7.05 -3.06 8.13
CA LEU A 121 -6.22 -4.21 8.47
C LEU A 121 -5.17 -3.80 9.50
N ASP A 122 -4.94 -4.66 10.50
CA ASP A 122 -3.77 -4.51 11.37
C ASP A 122 -2.54 -5.04 10.63
N ILE A 123 -1.62 -4.14 10.30
CA ILE A 123 -0.45 -4.40 9.47
C ILE A 123 0.84 -4.10 10.21
N LEU A 124 1.93 -4.69 9.75
CA LEU A 124 3.27 -4.41 10.27
C LEU A 124 3.60 -2.92 10.20
N ILE A 125 4.28 -2.41 11.23
CA ILE A 125 4.75 -1.03 11.28
C ILE A 125 6.00 -0.91 10.40
N ASN A 126 6.27 0.25 9.81
CA ASN A 126 7.47 0.52 9.00
C ASN A 126 7.55 -0.19 7.63
N LEU A 127 6.45 -0.76 7.12
CA LEU A 127 6.39 -1.30 5.75
C LEU A 127 6.83 -0.29 4.69
N ASP A 128 6.49 0.99 4.88
CA ASP A 128 6.91 2.09 4.01
C ASP A 128 8.39 2.44 4.14
N LYS A 129 9.03 2.13 5.27
CA LYS A 129 10.46 2.40 5.52
C LYS A 129 11.37 1.31 4.99
N ASN A 130 10.84 0.10 4.83
CA ASN A 130 11.60 -1.05 4.34
C ASN A 130 11.52 -1.20 2.80
N GLY A 131 10.71 -0.37 2.12
CA GLY A 131 10.66 -0.32 0.66
C GLY A 131 11.86 0.43 0.05
N ASN A 132 11.99 0.42 -1.27
CA ASN A 132 13.09 1.09 -1.99
C ASN A 132 12.62 2.00 -3.13
N GLY A 133 11.31 2.26 -3.25
CA GLY A 133 10.75 3.05 -4.34
C GLY A 133 9.43 3.71 -3.96
N GLY A 134 9.10 4.77 -4.68
CA GLY A 134 7.82 5.44 -4.51
C GLY A 134 7.53 6.51 -5.55
N VAL A 135 6.30 7.00 -5.55
CA VAL A 135 5.83 8.10 -6.39
C VAL A 135 4.88 9.00 -5.62
N ASN A 136 4.91 10.29 -5.92
CA ASN A 136 3.93 11.24 -5.41
C ASN A 136 2.69 11.21 -6.30
N ALA A 137 1.54 10.82 -5.73
CA ALA A 137 0.24 10.96 -6.38
C ALA A 137 -0.40 12.28 -5.99
N SER A 138 -0.23 13.28 -6.85
CA SER A 138 -0.63 14.67 -6.58
C SER A 138 -2.00 15.05 -7.15
N SER A 139 -2.65 14.18 -7.93
CA SER A 139 -3.96 14.45 -8.53
C SER A 139 -4.76 13.18 -8.79
N TRP A 140 -6.07 13.36 -9.02
CA TRP A 140 -6.95 12.28 -9.46
C TRP A 140 -6.54 11.73 -10.82
N ASP A 141 -6.26 12.61 -11.78
CA ASP A 141 -5.83 12.22 -13.12
C ASP A 141 -4.53 11.40 -13.09
N PHE A 142 -3.63 11.71 -12.16
CA PHE A 142 -2.44 10.89 -11.95
C PHE A 142 -2.82 9.47 -11.50
N LEU A 143 -3.68 9.33 -10.48
CA LEU A 143 -4.12 8.00 -10.03
C LEU A 143 -4.80 7.22 -11.16
N GLN A 144 -5.67 7.88 -11.92
CA GLN A 144 -6.35 7.24 -13.05
C GLN A 144 -5.36 6.74 -14.10
N LYS A 145 -4.42 7.58 -14.55
CA LYS A 145 -3.39 7.17 -15.53
C LYS A 145 -2.49 6.07 -14.98
N PHE A 146 -2.06 6.21 -13.73
CA PHE A 146 -1.14 5.29 -13.10
C PHE A 146 -1.70 3.86 -13.03
N PHE A 147 -2.94 3.72 -12.56
CA PHE A 147 -3.62 2.42 -12.45
C PHE A 147 -4.19 1.92 -13.79
N ASN A 148 -4.23 2.74 -14.84
CA ASN A 148 -4.71 2.34 -16.17
C ASN A 148 -3.61 2.01 -17.20
N GLY A 149 -2.40 1.68 -16.74
CA GLY A 149 -1.37 1.11 -17.61
C GLY A 149 0.07 1.43 -17.21
N GLU A 150 0.31 2.52 -16.49
CA GLU A 150 1.69 2.92 -16.14
C GLU A 150 2.26 2.14 -14.96
N ILE A 151 1.40 1.55 -14.11
CA ILE A 151 1.81 0.82 -12.90
C ILE A 151 2.79 -0.30 -13.23
N ILE A 152 2.53 -1.14 -14.22
CA ILE A 152 3.38 -2.30 -14.55
C ILE A 152 4.77 -1.84 -15.00
N THR A 153 4.83 -0.84 -15.87
CA THR A 153 6.09 -0.24 -16.31
C THR A 153 6.86 0.33 -15.12
N ALA A 154 6.18 1.10 -14.26
CA ALA A 154 6.80 1.71 -13.07
C ALA A 154 7.30 0.67 -12.05
N MET A 155 6.60 -0.46 -11.90
CA MET A 155 7.02 -1.56 -11.02
C MET A 155 8.26 -2.25 -11.57
N ASN A 156 8.28 -2.56 -12.87
CA ASN A 156 9.42 -3.22 -13.53
C ASN A 156 10.67 -2.34 -13.49
N GLU A 157 10.55 -1.05 -13.82
CA GLU A 157 11.69 -0.10 -13.80
C GLU A 157 12.33 0.05 -12.42
N ARG A 158 11.58 -0.23 -11.35
CA ARG A 158 12.02 -0.08 -9.96
C ARG A 158 12.25 -1.41 -9.27
N ASN A 159 12.27 -2.52 -10.01
CA ASN A 159 12.44 -3.88 -9.50
C ASN A 159 11.47 -4.19 -8.35
N GLN A 160 10.20 -3.83 -8.51
CA GLN A 160 9.14 -4.19 -7.56
C GLN A 160 8.54 -5.54 -7.96
N GLU A 161 8.35 -6.40 -6.98
CA GLU A 161 7.72 -7.71 -7.11
C GLU A 161 6.39 -7.74 -6.35
N LYS A 162 5.63 -8.82 -6.56
CA LYS A 162 4.35 -9.05 -5.89
C LYS A 162 4.55 -9.94 -4.67
N PHE A 163 4.10 -9.49 -3.52
CA PHE A 163 4.15 -10.23 -2.26
C PHE A 163 2.77 -10.41 -1.65
N LYS A 164 2.51 -11.55 -1.04
CA LYS A 164 1.25 -11.89 -0.38
C LYS A 164 1.00 -10.91 0.75
N LEU A 165 -0.16 -10.25 0.74
CA LEU A 165 -0.52 -9.30 1.81
C LEU A 165 -0.57 -9.98 3.19
N LYS A 166 -0.90 -11.28 3.25
CA LYS A 166 -0.88 -12.05 4.51
C LYS A 166 0.49 -12.05 5.20
N ALA A 167 1.58 -11.91 4.47
CA ALA A 167 2.92 -11.86 5.04
C ALA A 167 3.16 -10.61 5.91
N VAL A 168 2.30 -9.60 5.80
CA VAL A 168 2.47 -8.31 6.47
C VAL A 168 1.23 -7.86 7.25
N ILE A 169 0.21 -8.72 7.33
CA ILE A 169 -0.92 -8.57 8.24
C ILE A 169 -0.53 -9.23 9.57
N LYS A 170 -0.80 -8.56 10.69
CA LYS A 170 -0.56 -9.15 12.00
C LYS A 170 -1.56 -10.26 12.30
N SER A 171 -1.06 -11.41 12.70
CA SER A 171 -1.88 -12.47 13.28
C SER A 171 -2.45 -11.96 14.61
N SER A 172 -3.78 -11.91 14.69
CA SER A 172 -4.51 -11.54 15.92
C SER A 172 -4.42 -12.62 16.98
#